data_AF-A0A7V9EYY4-F1
#
_entry.id   AF-A0A7V9EYY4-F1
#
_cell.length_a   1.000
_cell.length_b   1.000
_cell.length_c   1.000
_cell.angle_alpha   90.00
_cell.angle_beta   90.00
_cell.angle_gamma   90.00
#
_symmetry.space_group_name_H-M   'P 1'
#
loop_
_entity.id
_entity.type
_entity.pdbx_description
1 polymer ?
#
loop_
_entity_poly.entity_id
_entity_poly.type
_entity_poly.pdbx_seq_one_letter_code
_entity_poly.pdbx_strand_id
1 'polypeptide(L)'
;NGRSQFAVTPNHQIRTPGGWQEAQELAVGDRVLQAVPFKLSGIQWEVLLGGLMGDGALSPTRSGHGARLRFGHGAKQADYCDWKASLFANLGSSRSVNAKGAVFHDLPPLVELAELRRAVYVDGKKVLSHDYLKQLTPLSLAIWYMDDGGFTLRAKGLQERTREGSGRSEICIQAMEATSRDRLVAYLADTWGIRPKLIQRAGQAVLQFPKDETAKLHALIAPFVHPSMEYKLLPRFRGRFDVEPVFAPLRHELVPMPITSITPKAPSGSTHRFDLEVEGTHNYFADGVMVHNSPETTPGGRALKFYSSVRLDIRRIEAIKDGVEVVGNRTRVKVVKNKVSSPFKLAEFDIMYGKGISREGSLLDVGVDLAIVKKSGAWYTYEDEQLGQGRENAKSFLADNPELMVDISERIRVKVGIGVAAEEPAEAPATTPNEPARLD
;
A
#
# COMPACT_ATOMS: atom_id res chain seq x y z
N ASN A 1 -2.29 -14.22 1.80
CA ASN A 1 -1.28 -14.55 2.84
C ASN A 1 -0.36 -13.40 3.24
N GLY A 2 -0.39 -12.24 2.55
CA GLY A 2 0.41 -11.06 2.91
C GLY A 2 1.93 -11.26 2.76
N ARG A 3 2.35 -12.29 2.00
CA ARG A 3 3.74 -12.60 1.71
C ARG A 3 3.96 -12.46 0.22
N SER A 4 5.02 -11.78 -0.15
CA SER A 4 5.51 -11.78 -1.52
C SER A 4 6.27 -13.07 -1.81
N GLN A 5 6.01 -13.66 -2.97
CA GLN A 5 6.58 -14.90 -3.44
C GLN A 5 6.83 -14.82 -4.94
N PHE A 6 8.05 -15.12 -5.35
CA PHE A 6 8.44 -15.16 -6.75
C PHE A 6 9.50 -16.26 -6.94
N ALA A 7 9.69 -16.69 -8.17
CA ALA A 7 10.67 -17.72 -8.53
C ALA A 7 11.71 -17.12 -9.47
N VAL A 8 12.98 -17.36 -9.19
CA VAL A 8 14.11 -16.86 -9.97
C VAL A 8 15.18 -17.93 -10.14
N THR A 9 16.08 -17.70 -11.09
CA THR A 9 17.29 -18.50 -11.25
C THR A 9 18.33 -18.15 -10.17
N PRO A 10 19.26 -19.06 -9.85
CA PRO A 10 20.30 -18.84 -8.84
C PRO A 10 21.13 -17.56 -9.04
N ASN A 11 21.44 -17.21 -10.29
CA ASN A 11 22.25 -16.05 -10.66
C ASN A 11 21.47 -14.73 -10.76
N HIS A 12 20.17 -14.73 -10.49
CA HIS A 12 19.35 -13.53 -10.64
C HIS A 12 19.72 -12.48 -9.58
N GLN A 13 19.91 -11.21 -9.96
CA GLN A 13 20.28 -10.18 -8.99
C GLN A 13 19.04 -9.62 -8.29
N ILE A 14 19.07 -9.63 -6.96
CA ILE A 14 18.02 -9.11 -6.08
C ILE A 14 18.60 -7.92 -5.31
N ARG A 15 17.82 -6.84 -5.22
CA ARG A 15 18.26 -5.63 -4.52
C ARG A 15 18.16 -5.85 -3.01
N THR A 16 19.26 -5.66 -2.29
CA THR A 16 19.34 -5.65 -0.83
C THR A 16 19.73 -4.24 -0.33
N PRO A 17 19.65 -3.96 0.98
CA PRO A 17 20.15 -2.70 1.53
C PRO A 17 21.64 -2.45 1.24
N GLY A 18 22.43 -3.52 1.09
CA GLY A 18 23.87 -3.45 0.83
C GLY A 18 24.25 -3.35 -0.64
N GLY A 19 23.32 -3.61 -1.57
CA GLY A 19 23.65 -3.64 -2.99
C GLY A 19 22.80 -4.61 -3.79
N TRP A 20 23.28 -4.97 -4.98
CA TRP A 20 22.74 -6.11 -5.74
C TRP A 20 23.47 -7.38 -5.30
N GLN A 21 22.73 -8.45 -5.04
CA GLN A 21 23.29 -9.76 -4.68
C GLN A 21 22.60 -10.85 -5.49
N GLU A 22 23.30 -11.93 -5.79
CA GLU A 22 22.70 -13.05 -6.51
C GLU A 22 21.74 -13.83 -5.61
N ALA A 23 20.66 -14.35 -6.19
CA ALA A 23 19.64 -15.09 -5.45
C ALA A 23 20.20 -16.32 -4.70
N GLN A 24 21.26 -16.94 -5.22
CA GLN A 24 21.94 -18.09 -4.60
C GLN A 24 22.80 -17.74 -3.40
N GLU A 25 23.21 -16.47 -3.26
CA GLU A 25 24.01 -15.99 -2.13
C GLU A 25 23.12 -15.59 -0.94
N LEU A 26 21.81 -15.44 -1.18
CA LEU A 26 20.85 -15.04 -0.17
C LEU A 26 20.38 -16.22 0.67
N ALA A 27 20.27 -15.98 1.98
CA ALA A 27 19.77 -16.92 2.96
C ALA A 27 18.46 -16.45 3.61
N VAL A 28 17.75 -17.38 4.25
CA VAL A 28 16.60 -17.03 5.10
C VAL A 28 17.07 -16.10 6.22
N GLY A 29 16.40 -14.97 6.38
CA GLY A 29 16.78 -13.90 7.32
C GLY A 29 17.46 -12.69 6.66
N ASP A 30 18.08 -12.86 5.50
CA ASP A 30 18.63 -11.74 4.73
C ASP A 30 17.53 -10.79 4.28
N ARG A 31 17.86 -9.50 4.15
CA ARG A 31 16.89 -8.46 3.79
C ARG A 31 16.99 -8.09 2.33
N VAL A 32 15.84 -8.05 1.66
CA VAL A 32 15.68 -7.57 0.28
C VAL A 32 14.81 -6.32 0.25
N LEU A 33 14.99 -5.45 -0.73
CA LEU A 33 14.17 -4.26 -0.89
C LEU A 33 12.84 -4.63 -1.56
N GLN A 34 11.77 -4.44 -0.80
CA GLN A 34 10.41 -4.67 -1.25
C GLN A 34 9.68 -3.33 -1.36
N ALA A 35 9.03 -3.07 -2.50
CA ALA A 35 8.09 -1.97 -2.64
C ALA A 35 6.83 -2.27 -1.81
N VAL A 36 6.62 -1.48 -0.77
CA VAL A 36 5.48 -1.63 0.15
C VAL A 36 4.60 -0.39 0.13
N PRO A 37 3.27 -0.55 0.26
CA PRO A 37 2.33 0.56 0.27
C PRO A 37 2.42 1.34 1.59
N PHE A 38 2.68 2.64 1.48
CA PHE A 38 2.59 3.62 2.56
C PHE A 38 1.33 4.48 2.35
N LYS A 39 0.54 4.61 3.40
CA LYS A 39 -0.82 5.18 3.35
C LYS A 39 -1.02 6.32 4.32
N LEU A 40 -0.12 6.50 5.29
CA LEU A 40 -0.22 7.58 6.26
C LEU A 40 0.20 8.92 5.64
N SER A 41 -0.65 9.93 5.85
CA SER A 41 -0.32 11.33 5.60
C SER A 41 0.52 11.94 6.73
N GLY A 42 1.04 13.15 6.50
CA GLY A 42 1.78 13.89 7.53
C GLY A 42 0.94 14.14 8.79
N ILE A 43 -0.29 14.63 8.63
CA ILE A 43 -1.17 14.90 9.78
C ILE A 43 -1.53 13.62 10.55
N GLN A 44 -1.72 12.50 9.85
CA GLN A 44 -1.97 11.20 10.47
C GLN A 44 -0.77 10.71 11.28
N TRP A 45 0.45 10.98 10.79
CA TRP A 45 1.68 10.71 11.51
C TRP A 45 1.76 11.54 12.81
N GLU A 46 1.42 12.83 12.76
CA GLU A 46 1.41 13.71 13.93
C GLU A 46 0.42 13.24 15.01
N VAL A 47 -0.79 12.86 14.60
CA VAL A 47 -1.84 12.31 15.48
C VAL A 47 -1.37 11.00 16.10
N LEU A 48 -0.73 10.15 15.31
CA LEU A 48 -0.20 8.88 15.76
C LEU A 48 0.90 9.08 16.83
N LEU A 49 1.86 9.97 16.59
CA LEU A 49 2.91 10.28 17.56
C LEU A 49 2.34 10.84 18.87
N GLY A 50 1.37 11.75 18.79
CA GLY A 50 0.67 12.25 19.99
C GLY A 50 -0.08 11.15 20.73
N GLY A 51 -0.81 10.31 19.99
CA GLY A 51 -1.58 9.21 20.55
C GLY A 51 -0.71 8.15 21.22
N LEU A 52 0.49 7.89 20.71
CA LEU A 52 1.43 6.96 21.34
C LEU A 52 2.05 7.49 22.63
N MET A 53 2.09 8.80 22.84
CA MET A 53 2.44 9.35 24.14
C MET A 53 1.31 9.18 25.16
N GLY A 54 0.06 9.09 24.68
CA GLY A 54 -1.15 8.85 25.46
C GLY A 54 -1.61 7.39 25.50
N ASP A 55 -2.92 7.22 25.31
CA ASP A 55 -3.66 5.94 25.39
C ASP A 55 -3.46 5.02 24.17
N GLY A 56 -2.76 5.49 23.15
CA GLY A 56 -2.43 4.71 21.96
C GLY A 56 -1.39 3.62 22.23
N ALA A 57 -1.57 2.48 21.58
CA ALA A 57 -0.67 1.33 21.65
C ALA A 57 -0.37 0.74 20.26
N LEU A 58 0.89 0.33 20.03
CA LEU A 58 1.29 -0.43 18.83
C LEU A 58 1.52 -1.90 19.18
N SER A 59 0.68 -2.77 18.62
CA SER A 59 0.88 -4.22 18.71
C SER A 59 1.56 -4.74 17.44
N PRO A 60 2.55 -5.65 17.54
CA PRO A 60 3.21 -6.18 16.36
C PRO A 60 2.28 -7.15 15.61
N THR A 61 2.47 -7.28 14.30
CA THR A 61 1.91 -8.42 13.57
C THR A 61 2.63 -9.71 13.95
N ARG A 62 2.04 -10.86 13.63
CA ARG A 62 2.69 -12.17 13.82
C ARG A 62 4.04 -12.27 13.08
N SER A 63 4.20 -11.55 11.97
CA SER A 63 5.46 -11.49 11.23
C SER A 63 6.48 -10.51 11.82
N GLY A 64 6.06 -9.56 12.67
CA GLY A 64 6.92 -8.49 13.19
C GLY A 64 7.29 -7.40 12.17
N HIS A 65 6.80 -7.49 10.93
CA HIS A 65 7.07 -6.51 9.86
C HIS A 65 5.96 -5.47 9.68
N GLY A 66 4.95 -5.51 10.53
CA GLY A 66 3.94 -4.46 10.62
C GLY A 66 3.52 -4.27 12.08
N ALA A 67 2.79 -3.19 12.34
CA ALA A 67 2.15 -2.97 13.62
C ALA A 67 0.71 -2.48 13.43
N ARG A 68 -0.15 -2.80 14.40
CA ARG A 68 -1.52 -2.28 14.50
C ARG A 68 -1.55 -1.19 15.55
N LEU A 69 -2.09 -0.03 15.19
CA LEU A 69 -2.42 1.02 16.15
C LEU A 69 -3.79 0.71 16.76
N ARG A 70 -3.85 0.72 18.09
CA ARG A 70 -5.08 0.69 18.86
C ARG A 70 -5.12 1.88 19.79
N PHE A 71 -6.28 2.51 19.92
CA PHE A 71 -6.56 3.52 20.94
C PHE A 71 -8.00 3.40 21.41
N GLY A 72 -8.31 3.92 22.59
CA GLY A 72 -9.66 3.88 23.13
C GLY A 72 -9.85 4.81 24.31
N HIS A 73 -11.10 5.18 24.56
CA HIS A 73 -11.49 6.06 25.66
C HIS A 73 -12.76 5.56 26.36
N GLY A 74 -12.95 6.01 27.59
CA GLY A 74 -14.18 5.74 28.35
C GLY A 74 -15.42 6.34 27.68
N ALA A 75 -16.61 5.85 28.05
CA ALA A 75 -17.89 6.22 27.43
C ALA A 75 -18.13 7.73 27.29
N LYS A 76 -17.67 8.53 28.28
CA LYS A 76 -17.83 10.00 28.29
C LYS A 76 -17.01 10.73 27.22
N GLN A 77 -16.06 10.05 26.59
CA GLN A 77 -15.13 10.59 25.60
C GLN A 77 -15.25 9.83 24.27
N ALA A 78 -16.39 9.16 24.03
CA ALA A 78 -16.66 8.43 22.79
C ALA A 78 -16.53 9.34 21.57
N ASP A 79 -17.11 10.54 21.61
CA ASP A 79 -17.06 11.51 20.50
C ASP A 79 -15.63 11.88 20.09
N TYR A 80 -14.75 12.10 21.08
CA TYR A 80 -13.32 12.35 20.83
C TYR A 80 -12.65 11.13 20.19
N CYS A 81 -12.96 9.94 20.68
CA CYS A 81 -12.40 8.70 20.17
C CYS A 81 -12.82 8.45 18.71
N ASP A 82 -14.09 8.69 18.39
CA ASP A 82 -14.65 8.55 17.05
C ASP A 82 -14.11 9.63 16.09
N TRP A 83 -13.96 10.88 16.56
CA TRP A 83 -13.28 11.93 15.79
C TRP A 83 -11.82 11.55 15.48
N LYS A 84 -11.06 11.10 16.48
CA LYS A 84 -9.66 10.66 16.29
C LYS A 84 -9.57 9.53 15.26
N ALA A 85 -10.55 8.63 15.23
CA ALA A 85 -10.63 7.58 14.21
C ALA A 85 -10.98 8.11 12.81
N SER A 86 -11.82 9.14 12.69
CA SER A 86 -12.13 9.75 11.38
C SER A 86 -10.91 10.37 10.70
N LEU A 87 -9.89 10.79 11.46
CA LEU A 87 -8.62 11.25 10.92
C LEU A 87 -7.87 10.14 10.14
N PHE A 88 -8.25 8.88 10.33
CA PHE A 88 -7.69 7.69 9.66
C PHE A 88 -8.67 7.00 8.69
N ALA A 89 -9.73 7.70 8.24
CA ALA A 89 -10.80 7.08 7.45
C ALA A 89 -10.32 6.41 6.15
N ASN A 90 -9.25 6.90 5.51
CA ASN A 90 -8.64 6.29 4.31
C ASN A 90 -8.06 4.88 4.54
N LEU A 91 -7.76 4.51 5.79
CA LEU A 91 -7.23 3.19 6.14
C LEU A 91 -8.34 2.19 6.45
N GLY A 92 -9.51 2.69 6.85
CA GLY A 92 -10.52 1.92 7.57
C GLY A 92 -10.10 1.64 9.03
N SER A 93 -11.07 1.59 9.93
CA SER A 93 -10.87 1.19 11.33
C SER A 93 -12.01 0.28 11.78
N SER A 94 -11.73 -0.64 12.69
CA SER A 94 -12.78 -1.38 13.39
C SER A 94 -13.07 -0.71 14.73
N ARG A 95 -14.34 -0.39 14.97
CA ARG A 95 -14.83 0.15 16.24
C ARG A 95 -15.39 -0.97 17.13
N SER A 96 -15.02 -0.99 18.39
CA SER A 96 -15.57 -1.91 19.39
C SER A 96 -15.91 -1.19 20.70
N VAL A 97 -16.83 -1.76 21.47
CA VAL A 97 -17.26 -1.22 22.77
C VAL A 97 -17.18 -2.32 23.81
N ASN A 98 -16.53 -2.05 24.95
CA ASN A 98 -16.47 -3.03 26.04
C ASN A 98 -17.70 -2.97 26.96
N ALA A 99 -17.80 -3.90 27.91
CA ALA A 99 -18.92 -3.97 28.86
C ALA A 99 -19.11 -2.70 29.72
N LYS A 100 -18.09 -1.86 29.87
CA LYS A 100 -18.15 -0.58 30.61
C LYS A 100 -18.49 0.61 29.71
N GLY A 101 -18.82 0.37 28.44
CA GLY A 101 -19.12 1.40 27.45
C GLY A 101 -17.88 2.14 26.90
N ALA A 102 -16.66 1.69 27.21
CA ALA A 102 -15.46 2.29 26.63
C ALA A 102 -15.33 1.89 25.16
N VAL A 103 -15.02 2.87 24.32
CA VAL A 103 -14.90 2.74 22.86
C VAL A 103 -13.44 2.52 22.50
N PHE A 104 -13.18 1.59 21.58
CA PHE A 104 -11.86 1.31 21.04
C PHE A 104 -11.90 1.30 19.52
N HIS A 105 -10.83 1.80 18.92
CA HIS A 105 -10.58 1.71 17.49
C HIS A 105 -9.27 0.97 17.25
N ASP A 106 -9.31 0.05 16.29
CA ASP A 106 -8.17 -0.72 15.83
C ASP A 106 -7.97 -0.44 14.33
N LEU A 107 -6.79 0.08 13.99
CA LEU A 107 -6.37 0.25 12.59
C LEU A 107 -5.86 -1.06 12.01
N PRO A 108 -5.97 -1.27 10.69
CA PRO A 108 -5.36 -2.42 10.03
C PRO A 108 -3.84 -2.41 10.25
N PRO A 109 -3.17 -3.58 10.17
CA PRO A 109 -1.71 -3.62 10.26
C PRO A 109 -1.05 -2.80 9.16
N LEU A 110 -0.11 -1.94 9.55
CA LEU A 110 0.68 -1.11 8.65
C LEU A 110 2.17 -1.45 8.77
N VAL A 111 2.84 -1.58 7.63
CA VAL A 111 4.30 -1.82 7.56
C VAL A 111 5.05 -0.58 8.05
N GLU A 112 4.56 0.61 7.71
CA GLU A 112 5.09 1.93 8.10
C GLU A 112 5.28 2.08 9.62
N LEU A 113 4.51 1.34 10.42
CA LEU A 113 4.54 1.40 11.88
C LEU A 113 5.50 0.41 12.54
N ALA A 114 6.10 -0.50 11.77
CA ALA A 114 6.96 -1.55 12.31
C ALA A 114 8.22 -0.98 12.98
N GLU A 115 8.92 -0.05 12.31
CA GLU A 115 10.12 0.59 12.86
C GLU A 115 9.78 1.50 14.03
N LEU A 116 8.72 2.31 13.91
CA LEU A 116 8.28 3.17 15.01
C LEU A 116 7.96 2.34 16.26
N ARG A 117 7.28 1.21 16.11
CA ARG A 117 7.05 0.29 17.23
C ARG A 117 8.35 -0.19 17.86
N ARG A 118 9.32 -0.65 17.05
CA ARG A 118 10.63 -1.11 17.56
C ARG A 118 11.37 -0.01 18.32
N ALA A 119 11.31 1.22 17.83
CA ALA A 119 11.95 2.37 18.44
C ALA A 119 11.29 2.79 19.77
N VAL A 120 9.95 2.76 19.83
CA VAL A 120 9.19 3.22 21.00
C VAL A 120 9.12 2.17 22.11
N TYR A 121 9.01 0.88 21.77
CA TYR A 121 8.80 -0.19 22.75
C TYR A 121 10.09 -0.98 22.99
N VAL A 122 10.82 -0.61 24.03
CA VAL A 122 12.05 -1.29 24.47
C VAL A 122 11.76 -1.98 25.80
N ASP A 123 12.00 -3.29 25.89
CA ASP A 123 11.72 -4.13 27.07
C ASP A 123 10.30 -3.95 27.64
N GLY A 124 9.32 -3.78 26.74
CA GLY A 124 7.91 -3.60 27.11
C GLY A 124 7.55 -2.21 27.67
N LYS A 125 8.49 -1.26 27.71
CA LYS A 125 8.25 0.12 28.14
C LYS A 125 8.30 1.10 26.95
N LYS A 126 7.54 2.20 27.05
CA LYS A 126 7.61 3.31 26.10
C LYS A 126 8.87 4.13 26.38
N VAL A 127 9.82 4.11 25.45
CA VAL A 127 11.06 4.90 25.46
C VAL A 127 10.97 5.93 24.33
N LEU A 128 11.08 7.21 24.67
CA LEU A 128 10.94 8.30 23.70
C LEU A 128 12.32 8.88 23.39
N SER A 129 12.87 8.55 22.21
CA SER A 129 14.17 9.07 21.74
C SER A 129 14.12 10.57 21.45
N HIS A 130 15.29 11.22 21.35
CA HIS A 130 15.35 12.62 20.88
C HIS A 130 14.76 12.76 19.48
N ASP A 131 14.98 11.77 18.60
CA ASP A 131 14.43 11.80 17.24
C ASP A 131 12.91 11.63 17.22
N TYR A 132 12.35 10.87 18.17
CA TYR A 132 10.91 10.84 18.37
C TYR A 132 10.37 12.20 18.80
N LEU A 133 10.99 12.79 19.84
CA LEU A 133 10.54 14.07 20.38
C LEU A 133 10.61 15.18 19.34
N LYS A 134 11.68 15.27 18.54
CA LYS A 134 11.83 16.27 17.48
C LYS A 134 10.74 16.25 16.41
N GLN A 135 10.02 15.13 16.25
CA GLN A 135 8.92 15.01 15.30
C GLN A 135 7.58 15.53 15.85
N LEU A 136 7.50 15.85 17.14
CA LEU A 136 6.27 16.30 17.76
C LEU A 136 5.88 17.70 17.27
N THR A 137 4.61 17.85 16.93
CA THR A 137 4.02 19.13 16.52
C THR A 137 3.03 19.61 17.59
N PRO A 138 2.52 20.86 17.49
CA PRO A 138 1.42 21.31 18.33
C PRO A 138 0.19 20.38 18.29
N LEU A 139 -0.11 19.75 17.15
CA LEU A 139 -1.16 18.74 17.03
C LEU A 139 -0.82 17.47 17.81
N SER A 140 0.42 16.95 17.71
CA SER A 140 0.85 15.80 18.52
C SER A 140 0.71 16.09 20.02
N LEU A 141 1.10 17.28 20.47
CA LEU A 141 0.95 17.70 21.87
C LEU A 141 -0.52 17.82 22.28
N ALA A 142 -1.39 18.31 21.40
CA ALA A 142 -2.81 18.42 21.65
C ALA A 142 -3.46 17.04 21.82
N ILE A 143 -3.15 16.08 20.94
CA ILE A 143 -3.62 14.69 21.05
C ILE A 143 -3.14 14.08 22.35
N TRP A 144 -1.86 14.23 22.69
CA TRP A 144 -1.32 13.72 23.95
C TRP A 144 -2.01 14.36 25.17
N TYR A 145 -2.26 15.68 25.15
CA TYR A 145 -2.99 16.38 26.21
C TYR A 145 -4.46 15.95 26.31
N MET A 146 -5.12 15.73 25.18
CA MET A 146 -6.50 15.21 25.17
C MET A 146 -6.57 13.79 25.70
N ASP A 147 -5.57 12.95 25.44
CA ASP A 147 -5.51 11.59 25.98
C ASP A 147 -5.26 11.61 27.50
N ASP A 148 -4.10 12.14 27.96
CA ASP A 148 -3.62 11.97 29.33
C ASP A 148 -3.64 13.24 30.21
N GLY A 149 -4.04 14.37 29.63
CA GLY A 149 -4.07 15.66 30.32
C GLY A 149 -5.28 15.83 31.23
N GLY A 150 -5.06 16.42 32.40
CA GLY A 150 -6.08 16.93 33.31
C GLY A 150 -5.94 18.44 33.47
N PHE A 151 -7.06 19.11 33.76
CA PHE A 151 -7.09 20.53 34.05
C PHE A 151 -7.95 20.82 35.27
N THR A 152 -7.40 21.61 36.19
CA THR A 152 -8.13 22.11 37.35
C THR A 152 -8.21 23.63 37.30
N LEU A 153 -9.42 24.17 37.14
CA LEU A 153 -9.68 25.60 37.24
C LEU A 153 -9.66 26.02 38.72
N ARG A 154 -8.85 27.01 39.08
CA ARG A 154 -8.64 27.46 40.47
C ARG A 154 -9.31 28.77 40.83
N ALA A 155 -9.48 29.69 39.87
CA ALA A 155 -10.16 30.97 40.13
C ALA A 155 -11.01 31.39 38.93
N LYS A 156 -12.25 31.83 39.19
CA LYS A 156 -13.22 32.35 38.19
C LYS A 156 -13.19 33.89 38.10
N GLY A 157 -12.01 34.52 38.13
CA GLY A 157 -11.95 35.98 37.90
C GLY A 157 -12.32 36.89 39.07
N LEU A 158 -12.27 36.39 40.31
CA LEU A 158 -12.54 37.19 41.52
C LEU A 158 -11.47 38.25 41.84
N GLN A 159 -10.32 38.24 41.17
CA GLN A 159 -9.23 39.21 41.34
C GLN A 159 -8.76 39.68 39.95
N GLU A 160 -8.27 40.92 39.84
CA GLU A 160 -7.82 41.51 38.57
C GLU A 160 -6.75 40.64 37.89
N ARG A 161 -5.80 40.09 38.67
CA ARG A 161 -4.75 39.14 38.21
C ARG A 161 -5.26 37.76 37.75
N THR A 162 -6.52 37.43 37.99
CA THR A 162 -7.18 36.18 37.57
C THR A 162 -8.43 36.42 36.74
N ARG A 163 -8.67 37.65 36.26
CA ARG A 163 -9.88 38.09 35.54
C ARG A 163 -10.26 37.17 34.38
N GLU A 164 -9.28 36.58 33.70
CA GLU A 164 -9.47 35.63 32.58
C GLU A 164 -9.48 34.14 32.99
N GLY A 165 -9.53 33.87 34.29
CA GLY A 165 -9.40 32.53 34.87
C GLY A 165 -7.95 32.11 35.09
N SER A 166 -7.71 31.32 36.13
CA SER A 166 -6.42 30.64 36.34
C SER A 166 -6.65 29.17 36.66
N GLY A 167 -5.72 28.32 36.23
CA GLY A 167 -5.80 26.90 36.47
C GLY A 167 -4.43 26.24 36.37
N ARG A 168 -4.42 24.93 36.56
CA ARG A 168 -3.23 24.10 36.52
C ARG A 168 -3.53 22.88 35.64
N SER A 169 -2.68 22.66 34.65
CA SER A 169 -2.68 21.45 33.83
C SER A 169 -1.71 20.42 34.40
N GLU A 170 -2.07 19.15 34.28
CA GLU A 170 -1.25 18.00 34.69
C GLU A 170 -1.35 16.93 33.61
N ILE A 171 -0.24 16.27 33.24
CA ILE A 171 -0.25 15.16 32.28
C ILE A 171 0.40 13.94 32.93
N CYS A 172 -0.28 12.80 32.91
CA CYS A 172 0.29 11.54 33.41
C CYS A 172 1.36 11.02 32.45
N ILE A 173 2.54 10.66 32.98
CA ILE A 173 3.67 10.12 32.21
C ILE A 173 4.24 8.84 32.83
N GLN A 174 3.42 8.17 33.65
CA GLN A 174 3.82 6.96 34.37
C GLN A 174 4.24 5.83 33.43
N ALA A 175 3.62 5.72 32.26
CA ALA A 175 3.91 4.69 31.26
C ALA A 175 5.29 4.87 30.59
N MET A 176 5.89 6.06 30.67
CA MET A 176 7.18 6.37 30.06
C MET A 176 8.33 5.96 30.99
N GLU A 177 9.45 5.55 30.41
CA GLU A 177 10.69 5.27 31.12
C GLU A 177 11.34 6.55 31.70
N ALA A 178 12.12 6.44 32.78
CA ALA A 178 12.58 7.58 33.57
C ALA A 178 13.38 8.61 32.77
N THR A 179 14.38 8.18 31.99
CA THR A 179 15.20 9.10 31.18
C THR A 179 14.39 9.73 30.04
N SER A 180 13.35 9.06 29.57
CA SER A 180 12.39 9.63 28.60
C SER A 180 11.59 10.79 29.20
N ARG A 181 11.25 10.72 30.49
CA ARG A 181 10.55 11.81 31.21
C ARG A 181 11.44 13.05 31.32
N ASP A 182 12.71 12.87 31.67
CA ASP A 182 13.66 13.99 31.79
C ASP A 182 13.91 14.65 30.42
N ARG A 183 14.11 13.84 29.38
CA ARG A 183 14.22 14.32 27.98
C ARG A 183 13.00 15.13 27.56
N LEU A 184 11.80 14.68 27.92
CA LEU A 184 10.55 15.35 27.59
C LEU A 184 10.43 16.73 28.28
N VAL A 185 10.87 16.84 29.54
CA VAL A 185 10.91 18.14 30.25
C VAL A 185 11.86 19.11 29.56
N ALA A 186 13.08 18.67 29.24
CA ALA A 186 14.07 19.49 28.54
C ALA A 186 13.55 19.91 27.15
N TYR A 187 13.02 18.95 26.39
CA TYR A 187 12.49 19.19 25.05
C TYR A 187 11.32 20.20 25.04
N LEU A 188 10.39 20.11 26.01
CA LEU A 188 9.29 21.07 26.15
C LEU A 188 9.80 22.49 26.41
N ALA A 189 10.85 22.61 27.23
CA ALA A 189 11.45 23.87 27.60
C ALA A 189 12.23 24.50 26.44
N ASP A 190 13.02 23.69 25.73
CA ASP A 190 13.93 24.15 24.67
C ASP A 190 13.18 24.46 23.37
N THR A 191 12.16 23.66 23.03
CA THR A 191 11.46 23.76 21.75
C THR A 191 10.30 24.74 21.79
N TRP A 192 9.54 24.75 22.89
CA TRP A 192 8.31 25.54 22.99
C TRP A 192 8.31 26.55 24.14
N GLY A 193 9.41 26.65 24.91
CA GLY A 193 9.48 27.58 26.04
C GLY A 193 8.51 27.24 27.18
N ILE A 194 8.05 25.98 27.24
CA ILE A 194 7.10 25.47 28.24
C ILE A 194 7.87 24.67 29.28
N ARG A 195 7.83 25.10 30.55
CA ARG A 195 8.65 24.53 31.63
C ARG A 195 7.79 23.82 32.67
N PRO A 196 7.37 22.56 32.44
CA PRO A 196 6.64 21.79 33.45
C PRO A 196 7.54 21.41 34.64
N LYS A 197 6.91 21.17 35.78
CA LYS A 197 7.54 20.54 36.95
C LYS A 197 7.28 19.04 36.91
N LEU A 198 8.33 18.25 36.86
CA LEU A 198 8.25 16.79 36.99
C LEU A 198 7.99 16.43 38.45
N ILE A 199 6.86 15.78 38.72
CA ILE A 199 6.49 15.27 40.05
C ILE A 199 6.49 13.74 39.99
N GLN A 200 7.34 13.12 40.80
CA GLN A 200 7.44 11.67 40.90
C GLN A 200 7.19 11.24 42.35
N ARG A 201 6.26 10.28 42.52
CA ARG A 201 5.91 9.62 43.78
C ARG A 201 5.80 8.12 43.54
N ALA A 202 5.75 7.32 44.60
CA ALA A 202 5.56 5.87 44.48
C ALA A 202 4.31 5.56 43.63
N GLY A 203 4.52 4.95 42.46
CA GLY A 203 3.43 4.59 41.54
C GLY A 203 2.78 5.75 40.78
N GLN A 204 3.37 6.95 40.74
CA GLN A 204 2.83 8.09 39.98
C GLN A 204 3.94 8.99 39.44
N ALA A 205 3.90 9.30 38.14
CA ALA A 205 4.75 10.31 37.52
C ALA A 205 3.90 11.25 36.65
N VAL A 206 3.99 12.55 36.93
CA VAL A 206 3.15 13.59 36.30
C VAL A 206 4.00 14.80 35.94
N LEU A 207 3.72 15.38 34.77
CA LEU A 207 4.16 16.73 34.44
C LEU A 207 3.11 17.73 34.91
N GLN A 208 3.50 18.59 35.85
CA GLN A 208 2.63 19.65 36.34
C GLN A 208 3.01 20.97 35.70
N PHE A 209 2.05 21.64 35.08
CA PHE A 209 2.23 22.94 34.45
C PHE A 209 1.67 24.02 35.40
N PRO A 210 2.51 24.90 35.96
CA PRO A 210 2.06 26.06 36.73
C PRO A 210 1.14 26.99 35.91
N LYS A 211 0.58 28.03 36.55
CA LYS A 211 -0.39 28.95 35.91
C LYS A 211 0.06 29.45 34.53
N ASP A 212 1.27 30.01 34.45
CA ASP A 212 1.75 30.66 33.22
C ASP A 212 2.14 29.61 32.17
N GLU A 213 2.71 28.48 32.59
CA GLU A 213 3.04 27.36 31.71
C GLU A 213 1.80 26.65 31.17
N THR A 214 0.73 26.59 31.96
CA THR A 214 -0.60 26.12 31.51
C THR A 214 -1.14 27.05 30.43
N ALA A 215 -1.01 28.36 30.60
CA ALA A 215 -1.46 29.31 29.59
C ALA A 215 -0.67 29.19 28.28
N LYS A 216 0.65 29.00 28.34
CA LYS A 216 1.49 28.75 27.16
C LYS A 216 1.09 27.46 26.45
N LEU A 217 0.96 26.36 27.20
CA LEU A 217 0.53 25.07 26.65
C LEU A 217 -0.83 25.19 25.97
N HIS A 218 -1.83 25.77 26.65
CA HIS A 218 -3.17 25.93 26.10
C HIS A 218 -3.18 26.84 24.87
N ALA A 219 -2.42 27.94 24.87
CA ALA A 219 -2.30 28.80 23.69
C ALA A 219 -1.74 28.04 22.47
N LEU A 220 -0.76 27.14 22.70
CA LEU A 220 -0.14 26.34 21.65
C LEU A 220 -1.09 25.28 21.07
N ILE A 221 -1.83 24.57 21.94
CA ILE A 221 -2.62 23.40 21.51
C ILE A 221 -4.09 23.71 21.19
N ALA A 222 -4.60 24.88 21.60
CA ALA A 222 -6.02 25.21 21.48
C ALA A 222 -6.63 25.02 20.08
N PRO A 223 -5.92 25.35 18.97
CA PRO A 223 -6.44 25.10 17.63
C PRO A 223 -6.74 23.63 17.33
N PHE A 224 -6.17 22.70 18.11
CA PHE A 224 -6.21 21.27 17.83
C PHE A 224 -7.04 20.47 18.85
N VAL A 225 -7.61 21.13 19.86
CA VAL A 225 -8.39 20.45 20.91
C VAL A 225 -9.84 20.32 20.48
N HIS A 226 -10.30 19.07 20.30
CA HIS A 226 -11.65 18.73 19.89
C HIS A 226 -12.71 19.35 20.83
N PRO A 227 -13.88 19.82 20.33
CA PRO A 227 -14.89 20.47 21.15
C PRO A 227 -15.36 19.64 22.35
N SER A 228 -15.47 18.31 22.22
CA SER A 228 -15.83 17.43 23.35
C SER A 228 -14.79 17.41 24.49
N MET A 229 -13.59 17.93 24.26
CA MET A 229 -12.45 17.95 25.19
C MET A 229 -12.07 19.36 25.63
N GLU A 230 -12.76 20.41 25.16
CA GLU A 230 -12.44 21.80 25.46
C GLU A 230 -12.55 22.17 26.95
N TYR A 231 -13.26 21.34 27.73
CA TYR A 231 -13.33 21.46 29.19
C TYR A 231 -11.95 21.34 29.85
N LYS A 232 -10.98 20.71 29.17
CA LYS A 232 -9.58 20.65 29.59
C LYS A 232 -8.82 21.96 29.35
N LEU A 233 -9.38 22.91 28.62
CA LEU A 233 -8.76 24.21 28.37
C LEU A 233 -9.25 25.29 29.34
N LEU A 234 -8.42 26.31 29.55
CA LEU A 234 -8.84 27.60 30.09
C LEU A 234 -9.95 28.18 29.19
N PRO A 235 -10.99 28.82 29.76
CA PRO A 235 -12.13 29.32 29.00
C PRO A 235 -11.76 30.20 27.79
N ARG A 236 -10.76 31.08 27.93
CA ARG A 236 -10.29 31.99 26.85
C ARG A 236 -9.67 31.31 25.62
N PHE A 237 -9.33 30.03 25.73
CA PHE A 237 -8.71 29.24 24.68
C PHE A 237 -9.67 28.25 24.02
N ARG A 238 -10.95 28.21 24.44
CA ARG A 238 -11.97 27.32 23.87
C ARG A 238 -12.51 27.84 22.53
N GLY A 239 -13.18 26.97 21.78
CA GLY A 239 -13.81 27.32 20.49
C GLY A 239 -12.82 27.67 19.37
N ARG A 240 -11.56 27.25 19.46
CA ARG A 240 -10.53 27.50 18.44
C ARG A 240 -10.25 26.30 17.54
N PHE A 241 -10.97 25.20 17.73
CA PHE A 241 -10.75 23.94 17.04
C PHE A 241 -10.85 24.10 15.52
N ASP A 242 -9.79 23.73 14.81
CA ASP A 242 -9.64 23.84 13.37
C ASP A 242 -8.73 22.70 12.87
N VAL A 243 -9.26 21.47 12.85
CA VAL A 243 -8.54 20.29 12.39
C VAL A 243 -9.41 19.51 11.42
N GLU A 244 -9.00 19.50 10.17
CA GLU A 244 -9.61 18.72 9.10
C GLU A 244 -8.74 17.50 8.75
N PRO A 245 -9.35 16.37 8.37
CA PRO A 245 -8.61 15.20 7.92
C PRO A 245 -7.91 15.49 6.59
N VAL A 246 -6.60 15.25 6.54
CA VAL A 246 -5.81 15.32 5.31
C VAL A 246 -5.29 13.93 5.00
N PHE A 247 -5.68 13.38 3.86
CA PHE A 247 -5.24 12.07 3.39
C PHE A 247 -4.12 12.21 2.36
N ALA A 248 -3.20 11.24 2.35
CA ALA A 248 -2.15 11.17 1.34
C ALA A 248 -2.53 10.14 0.25
N PRO A 249 -2.14 10.37 -1.01
CA PRO A 249 -2.23 9.34 -2.03
C PRO A 249 -1.37 8.15 -1.62
N LEU A 250 -1.77 6.95 -2.07
CA LEU A 250 -0.98 5.74 -1.89
C LEU A 250 0.40 5.92 -2.52
N ARG A 251 1.45 5.81 -1.70
CA ARG A 251 2.84 5.82 -2.15
C ARG A 251 3.46 4.45 -1.92
N HIS A 252 4.43 4.08 -2.75
CA HIS A 252 5.22 2.87 -2.55
C HIS A 252 6.63 3.26 -2.13
N GLU A 253 7.09 2.68 -1.03
CA GLU A 253 8.43 2.92 -0.49
C GLU A 253 9.21 1.60 -0.55
N LEU A 254 10.52 1.68 -0.81
CA LEU A 254 11.39 0.51 -0.74
C LEU A 254 11.77 0.25 0.72
N VAL A 255 11.27 -0.86 1.27
CA VAL A 255 11.55 -1.26 2.65
C VAL A 255 12.37 -2.54 2.68
N PRO A 256 13.44 -2.60 3.49
CA PRO A 256 14.17 -3.83 3.75
C PRO A 256 13.30 -4.86 4.49
N MET A 257 12.95 -5.94 3.79
CA MET A 257 12.08 -7.01 4.29
C MET A 257 12.85 -8.34 4.28
N PRO A 258 12.76 -9.17 5.34
CA PRO A 258 13.55 -10.39 5.39
C PRO A 258 12.94 -11.51 4.54
N ILE A 259 13.83 -12.35 4.00
CA ILE A 259 13.46 -13.57 3.33
C ILE A 259 12.95 -14.56 4.38
N THR A 260 11.70 -14.99 4.24
CA THR A 260 11.05 -15.89 5.21
C THR A 260 11.22 -17.37 4.89
N SER A 261 11.45 -17.71 3.63
CA SER A 261 11.66 -19.08 3.16
C SER A 261 12.29 -19.06 1.77
N ILE A 262 13.20 -20.00 1.51
CA ILE A 262 13.73 -20.30 0.19
C ILE A 262 13.44 -21.78 -0.06
N THR A 263 12.91 -22.12 -1.23
CA THR A 263 12.60 -23.50 -1.58
C THR A 263 12.97 -23.76 -3.04
N PRO A 264 13.71 -24.84 -3.34
CA PRO A 264 13.95 -25.24 -4.71
C PRO A 264 12.63 -25.50 -5.41
N LYS A 265 12.37 -24.76 -6.49
CA LYS A 265 11.20 -25.01 -7.34
C LYS A 265 11.51 -26.21 -8.22
N ALA A 266 10.66 -27.24 -8.15
CA ALA A 266 10.77 -28.38 -9.04
C ALA A 266 10.75 -27.92 -10.51
N PRO A 267 11.51 -28.57 -11.41
CA PRO A 267 11.49 -28.22 -12.83
C PRO A 267 10.06 -28.24 -13.36
N SER A 268 9.60 -27.13 -13.93
CA SER A 268 8.34 -27.14 -14.64
C SER A 268 8.47 -27.98 -15.91
N GLY A 269 7.47 -28.80 -16.23
CA GLY A 269 7.37 -29.43 -17.55
C GLY A 269 7.22 -28.42 -18.70
N SER A 270 6.88 -27.15 -18.38
CA SER A 270 6.89 -26.06 -19.35
C SER A 270 8.33 -25.72 -19.77
N THR A 271 8.56 -25.75 -21.07
CA THR A 271 9.81 -25.33 -21.72
C THR A 271 9.83 -23.82 -22.03
N HIS A 272 8.71 -23.13 -21.80
CA HIS A 272 8.62 -21.69 -22.01
C HIS A 272 9.32 -20.93 -20.87
N ARG A 273 10.33 -20.14 -21.26
CA ARG A 273 11.00 -19.18 -20.39
C ARG A 273 10.65 -17.77 -20.84
N PHE A 274 10.34 -16.92 -19.87
CA PHE A 274 10.07 -15.51 -20.09
C PHE A 274 11.09 -14.71 -19.31
N ASP A 275 11.47 -13.57 -19.86
CA ASP A 275 12.31 -12.58 -19.20
C ASP A 275 11.80 -11.19 -19.53
N LEU A 276 12.07 -10.24 -18.63
CA LEU A 276 11.57 -8.88 -18.73
C LEU A 276 12.73 -7.90 -18.64
N GLU A 277 12.86 -7.07 -19.67
CA GLU A 277 13.82 -5.98 -19.71
C GLU A 277 13.08 -4.64 -19.68
N VAL A 278 13.48 -3.76 -18.76
CA VAL A 278 12.99 -2.38 -18.68
C VAL A 278 14.07 -1.46 -19.25
N GLU A 279 13.69 -0.62 -20.23
CA GLU A 279 14.62 0.30 -20.88
C GLU A 279 15.29 1.24 -19.87
N GLY A 280 16.62 1.39 -19.99
CA GLY A 280 17.43 2.29 -19.18
C GLY A 280 17.84 1.72 -17.81
N THR A 281 16.89 1.24 -17.00
CA THR A 281 17.19 0.80 -15.62
C THR A 281 17.40 -0.70 -15.50
N HIS A 282 16.81 -1.51 -16.40
CA HIS A 282 16.79 -2.97 -16.33
C HIS A 282 16.24 -3.55 -15.02
N ASN A 283 15.53 -2.75 -14.23
CA ASN A 283 15.00 -3.15 -12.92
C ASN A 283 13.48 -3.26 -12.97
N TYR A 284 12.94 -4.25 -12.27
CA TYR A 284 11.50 -4.43 -12.13
C TYR A 284 11.14 -5.02 -10.77
N PHE A 285 9.85 -5.06 -10.47
CA PHE A 285 9.34 -5.66 -9.24
C PHE A 285 8.76 -7.05 -9.53
N ALA A 286 9.39 -8.08 -8.95
CA ALA A 286 8.86 -9.44 -8.92
C ALA A 286 8.06 -9.63 -7.61
N ASP A 287 6.74 -9.60 -7.71
CA ASP A 287 5.82 -9.60 -6.56
C ASP A 287 6.19 -8.56 -5.49
N GLY A 288 6.56 -7.36 -5.92
CA GLY A 288 6.99 -6.25 -5.06
C GLY A 288 8.46 -6.29 -4.64
N VAL A 289 9.21 -7.37 -4.87
CA VAL A 289 10.66 -7.39 -4.60
C VAL A 289 11.41 -6.82 -5.79
N MET A 290 12.32 -5.88 -5.54
CA MET A 290 13.11 -5.27 -6.60
C MET A 290 14.17 -6.25 -7.10
N VAL A 291 14.08 -6.60 -8.37
CA VAL A 291 15.00 -7.48 -9.06
C VAL A 291 15.59 -6.77 -10.27
N HIS A 292 16.80 -7.18 -10.64
CA HIS A 292 17.41 -6.78 -11.89
C HIS A 292 17.03 -7.78 -12.98
N ASN A 293 17.07 -7.35 -14.23
CA ASN A 293 16.97 -8.25 -15.37
C ASN A 293 17.94 -9.42 -15.24
N SER A 294 17.53 -10.58 -15.77
CA SER A 294 18.37 -11.78 -15.79
C SER A 294 19.71 -11.42 -16.43
N PRO A 295 20.86 -11.70 -15.77
CA PRO A 295 22.18 -11.34 -16.27
C PRO A 295 22.62 -12.28 -17.40
N GLU A 296 21.73 -12.65 -18.32
CA GLU A 296 22.05 -13.45 -19.51
C GLU A 296 22.91 -12.63 -20.50
N THR A 297 24.12 -12.30 -20.08
CA THR A 297 25.31 -12.05 -20.89
C THR A 297 26.38 -13.00 -20.38
N THR A 298 26.42 -14.19 -20.95
CA THR A 298 27.54 -15.12 -20.73
C THR A 298 28.72 -14.73 -21.65
N PRO A 299 29.98 -14.92 -21.21
CA PRO A 299 31.14 -14.83 -22.10
C PRO A 299 30.95 -15.72 -23.33
N GLY A 300 31.18 -15.19 -24.53
CA GLY A 300 30.94 -15.90 -25.80
C GLY A 300 29.69 -15.47 -26.58
N GLY A 301 29.08 -14.31 -26.29
CA GLY A 301 28.05 -13.70 -27.15
C GLY A 301 26.65 -14.32 -27.04
N ARG A 302 26.41 -15.13 -26.00
CA ARG A 302 25.18 -15.90 -25.79
C ARG A 302 24.10 -15.13 -25.01
N ALA A 303 23.87 -13.86 -25.35
CA ALA A 303 22.84 -13.08 -24.66
C ALA A 303 21.42 -13.59 -24.97
N LEU A 304 20.47 -13.50 -24.03
CA LEU A 304 19.07 -13.93 -24.22
C LEU A 304 18.43 -13.33 -25.48
N LYS A 305 18.83 -12.11 -25.82
CA LYS A 305 18.47 -11.41 -27.06
C LYS A 305 18.69 -12.28 -28.31
N PHE A 306 19.71 -13.14 -28.32
CA PHE A 306 20.05 -14.06 -29.42
C PHE A 306 19.36 -15.43 -29.30
N TYR A 307 19.15 -15.95 -28.09
CA TYR A 307 18.50 -17.25 -27.89
C TYR A 307 16.97 -17.22 -27.98
N SER A 308 16.33 -16.16 -27.49
CA SER A 308 14.87 -15.97 -27.52
C SER A 308 14.25 -16.34 -28.87
N SER A 309 13.19 -17.16 -28.84
CA SER A 309 12.39 -17.49 -30.03
C SER A 309 11.55 -16.30 -30.48
N VAL A 310 11.04 -15.52 -29.51
CA VAL A 310 10.22 -14.33 -29.75
C VAL A 310 10.72 -13.20 -28.85
N ARG A 311 10.77 -11.97 -29.38
CA ARG A 311 11.00 -10.75 -28.58
C ARG A 311 9.91 -9.74 -28.88
N LEU A 312 9.37 -9.16 -27.82
CA LEU A 312 8.30 -8.18 -27.85
C LEU A 312 8.83 -6.87 -27.27
N ASP A 313 8.74 -5.79 -28.03
CA ASP A 313 8.97 -4.41 -27.57
C ASP A 313 7.62 -3.81 -27.19
N ILE A 314 7.41 -3.53 -25.90
CA ILE A 314 6.15 -3.09 -25.33
C ILE A 314 6.28 -1.61 -24.96
N ARG A 315 5.44 -0.76 -25.55
CA ARG A 315 5.47 0.68 -25.32
C ARG A 315 4.09 1.24 -25.01
N ARG A 316 4.04 2.14 -24.03
CA ARG A 316 2.85 2.96 -23.76
C ARG A 316 2.67 3.98 -24.88
N ILE A 317 1.45 4.08 -25.43
CA ILE A 317 1.08 5.06 -26.44
C ILE A 317 0.40 6.26 -25.80
N GLU A 318 -0.76 6.02 -25.18
CA GLU A 318 -1.60 7.07 -24.61
C GLU A 318 -2.19 6.64 -23.25
N ALA A 319 -2.58 7.64 -22.46
CA ALA A 319 -3.30 7.45 -21.22
C ALA A 319 -4.80 7.43 -21.51
N ILE A 320 -5.49 6.36 -21.11
CA ILE A 320 -6.95 6.26 -21.18
C ILE A 320 -7.51 7.02 -19.98
N LYS A 321 -8.34 8.02 -20.25
CA LYS A 321 -8.97 8.85 -19.22
C LYS A 321 -10.47 8.61 -19.18
N ASP A 322 -11.02 8.63 -17.98
CA ASP A 322 -12.45 8.71 -17.72
C ASP A 322 -12.71 10.03 -16.96
N GLY A 323 -13.25 11.02 -17.67
CA GLY A 323 -13.33 12.39 -17.20
C GLY A 323 -11.94 12.99 -16.89
N VAL A 324 -11.65 13.19 -15.59
CA VAL A 324 -10.38 13.75 -15.10
C VAL A 324 -9.40 12.66 -14.65
N GLU A 325 -9.87 11.44 -14.39
CA GLU A 325 -9.05 10.35 -13.87
C GLU A 325 -8.43 9.52 -14.99
N VAL A 326 -7.18 9.07 -14.80
CA VAL A 326 -6.51 8.16 -15.73
C VAL A 326 -6.83 6.71 -15.32
N VAL A 327 -7.64 6.03 -16.12
CA VAL A 327 -8.15 4.68 -15.83
C VAL A 327 -7.33 3.55 -16.47
N GLY A 328 -6.45 3.87 -17.42
CA GLY A 328 -5.60 2.86 -18.07
C GLY A 328 -4.62 3.44 -19.08
N ASN A 329 -3.98 2.56 -19.84
CA ASN A 329 -3.01 2.90 -20.88
C ASN A 329 -3.24 2.08 -22.14
N ARG A 330 -3.31 2.75 -23.30
CA ARG A 330 -3.19 2.09 -24.59
C ARG A 330 -1.74 1.70 -24.80
N THR A 331 -1.50 0.44 -25.11
CA THR A 331 -0.17 -0.15 -25.22
C THR A 331 0.01 -0.75 -26.60
N ARG A 332 1.17 -0.49 -27.21
CA ARG A 332 1.61 -1.09 -28.47
C ARG A 332 2.68 -2.11 -28.19
N VAL A 333 2.53 -3.29 -28.78
CA VAL A 333 3.54 -4.35 -28.76
C VAL A 333 4.03 -4.59 -30.17
N LYS A 334 5.35 -4.48 -30.36
CA LYS A 334 6.03 -4.79 -31.62
C LYS A 334 6.80 -6.10 -31.49
N VAL A 335 6.57 -7.03 -32.39
CA VAL A 335 7.36 -8.27 -32.47
C VAL A 335 8.71 -7.95 -33.12
N VAL A 336 9.75 -7.66 -32.33
CA VAL A 336 11.07 -7.29 -32.88
C VAL A 336 11.90 -8.50 -33.31
N LYS A 337 11.52 -9.70 -32.87
CA LYS A 337 12.12 -10.97 -33.28
C LYS A 337 11.08 -12.07 -33.22
N ASN A 338 11.04 -12.93 -34.23
CA ASN A 338 10.21 -14.11 -34.24
C ASN A 338 10.90 -15.20 -35.07
N LYS A 339 11.18 -16.37 -34.46
CA LYS A 339 11.79 -17.53 -35.14
C LYS A 339 10.76 -18.54 -35.67
N VAL A 340 9.48 -18.37 -35.33
CA VAL A 340 8.40 -19.34 -35.66
C VAL A 340 7.35 -18.77 -36.62
N SER A 341 7.37 -17.47 -36.86
CA SER A 341 6.50 -16.79 -37.83
C SER A 341 7.12 -15.45 -38.26
N SER A 342 6.43 -14.70 -39.11
CA SER A 342 6.88 -13.41 -39.62
C SER A 342 7.08 -12.40 -38.47
N PRO A 343 8.27 -11.76 -38.36
CA PRO A 343 8.53 -10.71 -37.38
C PRO A 343 7.92 -9.35 -37.78
N PHE A 344 8.09 -8.35 -36.92
CA PHE A 344 7.70 -6.94 -37.11
C PHE A 344 6.20 -6.64 -37.14
N LYS A 345 5.34 -7.60 -36.81
CA LYS A 345 3.93 -7.36 -36.56
C LYS A 345 3.73 -6.46 -35.33
N LEU A 346 2.68 -5.65 -35.39
CA LEU A 346 2.24 -4.76 -34.32
C LEU A 346 0.90 -5.26 -33.76
N ALA A 347 0.73 -5.14 -32.45
CA ALA A 347 -0.55 -5.34 -31.78
C ALA A 347 -0.79 -4.18 -30.82
N GLU A 348 -2.03 -3.72 -30.72
CA GLU A 348 -2.44 -2.68 -29.79
C GLU A 348 -3.57 -3.18 -28.90
N PHE A 349 -3.49 -2.86 -27.61
CA PHE A 349 -4.52 -3.22 -26.64
C PHE A 349 -4.53 -2.25 -25.46
N ASP A 350 -5.63 -2.28 -24.70
CA ASP A 350 -5.81 -1.46 -23.51
C ASP A 350 -5.36 -2.23 -22.27
N ILE A 351 -4.49 -1.63 -21.45
CA ILE A 351 -4.16 -2.09 -20.10
C ILE A 351 -4.90 -1.21 -19.10
N MET A 352 -5.92 -1.75 -18.45
CA MET A 352 -6.73 -1.06 -17.46
C MET A 352 -6.15 -1.24 -16.05
N TYR A 353 -6.06 -0.17 -15.27
CA TYR A 353 -5.53 -0.26 -13.90
C TYR A 353 -6.42 -1.14 -13.03
N GLY A 354 -5.80 -2.08 -12.30
CA GLY A 354 -6.50 -3.05 -11.44
C GLY A 354 -7.20 -4.21 -12.17
N LYS A 355 -7.39 -4.14 -13.50
CA LYS A 355 -8.04 -5.20 -14.31
C LYS A 355 -7.10 -5.91 -15.29
N GLY A 356 -5.97 -5.29 -15.65
CA GLY A 356 -5.02 -5.86 -16.60
C GLY A 356 -5.41 -5.61 -18.06
N ILE A 357 -5.01 -6.49 -18.98
CA ILE A 357 -5.32 -6.37 -20.41
C ILE A 357 -6.84 -6.56 -20.59
N SER A 358 -7.53 -5.58 -21.16
CA SER A 358 -8.95 -5.71 -21.48
C SER A 358 -9.14 -6.65 -22.67
N ARG A 359 -9.65 -7.84 -22.41
CA ARG A 359 -9.91 -8.86 -23.42
C ARG A 359 -11.07 -8.44 -24.32
N GLU A 360 -12.09 -7.84 -23.74
CA GLU A 360 -13.32 -7.36 -24.40
C GLU A 360 -12.97 -6.25 -25.38
N GLY A 361 -12.17 -5.27 -24.93
CA GLY A 361 -11.68 -4.19 -25.78
C GLY A 361 -10.82 -4.69 -26.93
N SER A 362 -9.91 -5.60 -26.65
CA SER A 362 -9.04 -6.19 -27.68
C SER A 362 -9.85 -7.00 -28.71
N LEU A 363 -10.86 -7.74 -28.24
CA LEU A 363 -11.74 -8.53 -29.10
C LEU A 363 -12.57 -7.63 -30.02
N LEU A 364 -13.14 -6.55 -29.48
CA LEU A 364 -13.92 -5.59 -30.25
C LEU A 364 -13.08 -4.91 -31.33
N ASP A 365 -11.86 -4.48 -30.99
CA ASP A 365 -10.94 -3.84 -31.93
C ASP A 365 -10.60 -4.77 -33.10
N VAL A 366 -10.16 -6.00 -32.79
CA VAL A 366 -9.84 -7.00 -33.82
C VAL A 366 -11.07 -7.39 -34.63
N GLY A 367 -12.25 -7.48 -33.99
CA GLY A 367 -13.51 -7.77 -34.65
C GLY A 367 -13.91 -6.71 -35.67
N VAL A 368 -13.68 -5.42 -35.37
CA VAL A 368 -13.92 -4.31 -36.30
C VAL A 368 -12.88 -4.30 -37.42
N ASP A 369 -11.59 -4.49 -37.10
CA ASP A 369 -10.52 -4.51 -38.10
C ASP A 369 -10.70 -5.64 -39.12
N LEU A 370 -11.20 -6.79 -38.67
CA LEU A 370 -11.53 -7.94 -39.52
C LEU A 370 -12.94 -7.86 -40.13
N ALA A 371 -13.67 -6.77 -39.93
CA ALA A 371 -15.05 -6.57 -40.41
C ALA A 371 -16.03 -7.68 -40.00
N ILE A 372 -15.78 -8.32 -38.84
CA ILE A 372 -16.70 -9.27 -38.18
C ILE A 372 -17.74 -8.49 -37.38
N VAL A 373 -17.31 -7.43 -36.70
CA VAL A 373 -18.18 -6.45 -36.03
C VAL A 373 -18.30 -5.23 -36.94
N LYS A 374 -19.54 -4.82 -37.26
CA LYS A 374 -19.81 -3.63 -38.07
C LYS A 374 -19.86 -2.40 -37.19
N LYS A 375 -19.14 -1.36 -37.59
CA LYS A 375 -19.18 -0.04 -36.93
C LYS A 375 -19.92 0.95 -37.83
N SER A 376 -21.11 1.38 -37.40
CA SER A 376 -21.94 2.37 -38.08
C SER A 376 -21.96 3.66 -37.26
N GLY A 377 -21.03 4.57 -37.56
CA GLY A 377 -20.82 5.78 -36.77
C GLY A 377 -20.33 5.46 -35.36
N ALA A 378 -21.16 5.76 -34.36
CA ALA A 378 -20.89 5.43 -32.95
C ALA A 378 -21.42 4.05 -32.54
N TRP A 379 -22.19 3.35 -33.38
CA TRP A 379 -22.81 2.08 -33.03
C TRP A 379 -21.97 0.88 -33.46
N TYR A 380 -21.93 -0.13 -32.59
CA TYR A 380 -21.31 -1.43 -32.86
C TYR A 380 -22.40 -2.48 -33.00
N THR A 381 -22.37 -3.23 -34.09
CA THR A 381 -23.34 -4.27 -34.41
C THR A 381 -22.61 -5.54 -34.79
N TYR A 382 -23.02 -6.66 -34.21
CA TYR A 382 -22.52 -7.97 -34.55
C TYR A 382 -23.69 -8.79 -35.12
N GLU A 383 -23.55 -9.23 -36.36
CA GLU A 383 -24.66 -9.81 -37.14
C GLU A 383 -25.90 -8.89 -37.13
N ASP A 384 -26.94 -9.29 -36.40
CA ASP A 384 -28.20 -8.57 -36.24
C ASP A 384 -28.37 -7.99 -34.81
N GLU A 385 -27.41 -8.24 -33.92
CA GLU A 385 -27.45 -7.80 -32.52
C GLU A 385 -26.63 -6.51 -32.30
N GLN A 386 -27.25 -5.55 -31.62
CA GLN A 386 -26.64 -4.26 -31.36
C GLN A 386 -25.85 -4.31 -30.04
N LEU A 387 -24.52 -4.30 -30.14
CA LEU A 387 -23.62 -4.38 -28.98
C LEU A 387 -23.66 -3.09 -28.14
N GLY A 388 -23.98 -1.95 -28.74
CA GLY A 388 -24.19 -0.69 -28.04
C GLY A 388 -23.62 0.54 -28.75
N GLN A 389 -23.92 1.71 -28.18
CA GLN A 389 -23.42 3.01 -28.67
C GLN A 389 -22.12 3.36 -27.95
N GLY A 390 -21.03 3.48 -28.71
CA GLY A 390 -19.70 3.78 -28.20
C GLY A 390 -18.96 2.55 -27.73
N ARG A 391 -17.62 2.66 -27.70
CA ARG A 391 -16.69 1.57 -27.38
C ARG A 391 -16.91 0.99 -25.99
N GLU A 392 -17.10 1.85 -24.98
CA GLU A 392 -17.21 1.41 -23.59
C GLU A 392 -18.54 0.67 -23.31
N ASN A 393 -19.66 1.13 -23.87
CA ASN A 393 -20.93 0.41 -23.75
C ASN A 393 -20.87 -0.97 -24.45
N ALA A 394 -20.25 -1.04 -25.63
CA ALA A 394 -20.05 -2.31 -26.32
C ALA A 394 -19.13 -3.28 -25.54
N LYS A 395 -18.10 -2.76 -24.86
CA LYS A 395 -17.26 -3.56 -23.95
C LYS A 395 -18.06 -4.11 -22.78
N SER A 396 -18.86 -3.27 -22.11
CA SER A 396 -19.72 -3.70 -21.01
C SER A 396 -20.72 -4.77 -21.46
N PHE A 397 -21.35 -4.58 -22.61
CA PHE A 397 -22.26 -5.57 -23.18
C PHE A 397 -21.58 -6.92 -23.44
N LEU A 398 -20.37 -6.92 -24.02
CA LEU A 398 -19.61 -8.15 -24.22
C LEU A 398 -19.20 -8.81 -22.90
N ALA A 399 -18.85 -8.02 -21.88
CA ALA A 399 -18.52 -8.53 -20.54
C ALA A 399 -19.73 -9.23 -19.89
N ASP A 400 -20.94 -8.69 -20.10
CA ASP A 400 -22.19 -9.26 -19.59
C ASP A 400 -22.68 -10.47 -20.42
N ASN A 401 -22.22 -10.61 -21.66
CA ASN A 401 -22.61 -11.68 -22.59
C ASN A 401 -21.40 -12.53 -23.05
N PRO A 402 -20.89 -13.44 -22.21
CA PRO A 402 -19.69 -14.22 -22.50
C PRO A 402 -19.85 -15.19 -23.69
N GLU A 403 -21.07 -15.63 -24.00
CA GLU A 403 -21.35 -16.50 -25.14
C GLU A 403 -21.01 -15.82 -26.47
N LEU A 404 -21.43 -14.56 -26.64
CA LEU A 404 -21.08 -13.74 -27.81
C LEU A 404 -19.58 -13.48 -27.90
N MET A 405 -18.89 -13.28 -26.77
CA MET A 405 -17.44 -13.14 -26.77
C MET A 405 -16.72 -14.38 -27.30
N VAL A 406 -17.24 -15.57 -26.99
CA VAL A 406 -16.66 -16.83 -27.48
C VAL A 406 -16.87 -16.96 -28.98
N ASP A 407 -18.10 -16.75 -29.48
CA ASP A 407 -18.40 -16.84 -30.92
C ASP A 407 -17.57 -15.84 -31.74
N ILE A 408 -17.54 -14.56 -31.33
CA ILE A 408 -16.70 -13.55 -31.99
C ILE A 408 -15.23 -13.96 -31.96
N SER A 409 -14.74 -14.48 -30.82
CA SER A 409 -13.34 -14.93 -30.69
C SER A 409 -13.02 -16.12 -31.60
N GLU A 410 -13.94 -17.06 -31.79
CA GLU A 410 -13.76 -18.22 -32.66
C GLU A 410 -13.73 -17.80 -34.12
N ARG A 411 -14.67 -16.95 -34.55
CA ARG A 411 -14.69 -16.43 -35.92
C ARG A 411 -13.44 -15.62 -36.25
N ILE A 412 -12.97 -14.80 -35.31
CA ILE A 412 -11.69 -14.10 -35.44
C ILE A 412 -10.57 -15.12 -35.65
N ARG A 413 -10.45 -16.13 -34.78
CA ARG A 413 -9.42 -17.17 -34.83
C ARG A 413 -9.41 -17.92 -36.16
N VAL A 414 -10.58 -18.34 -36.65
CA VAL A 414 -10.74 -18.99 -37.97
C VAL A 414 -10.27 -18.07 -39.09
N LYS A 415 -10.70 -16.80 -39.09
CA LYS A 415 -10.33 -15.83 -40.11
C LYS A 415 -8.84 -15.51 -40.14
N VAL A 416 -8.16 -15.56 -38.99
CA VAL A 416 -6.70 -15.37 -38.89
C VAL A 416 -5.91 -16.69 -38.97
N GLY A 417 -6.57 -17.82 -39.19
CA GLY A 417 -5.95 -19.14 -39.36
C GLY A 417 -5.32 -19.73 -38.09
N ILE A 418 -5.78 -19.32 -36.91
CA ILE A 418 -5.28 -19.82 -35.61
C ILE A 418 -6.26 -20.88 -35.08
N GLY A 419 -5.80 -22.12 -34.90
CA GLY A 419 -6.60 -23.19 -34.29
C GLY A 419 -7.41 -24.06 -35.25
N VAL A 420 -7.20 -23.93 -36.58
CA VAL A 420 -7.70 -24.92 -37.54
C VAL A 420 -6.73 -26.11 -37.50
N ALA A 421 -7.14 -27.20 -36.88
CA ALA A 421 -6.43 -28.47 -37.00
C ALA A 421 -6.37 -28.86 -38.48
N ALA A 422 -5.19 -29.24 -38.94
CA ALA A 422 -5.02 -29.87 -40.24
C ALA A 422 -5.78 -31.21 -40.24
N GLU A 423 -6.99 -31.22 -40.77
CA GLU A 423 -7.61 -32.44 -41.30
C GLU A 423 -7.09 -32.62 -42.74
N GLU A 424 -5.94 -33.28 -42.88
CA GLU A 424 -5.65 -33.98 -44.13
C GLU A 424 -6.34 -35.36 -44.06
N PRO A 425 -7.16 -35.75 -45.05
CA PRO A 425 -7.74 -37.08 -45.06
C PRO A 425 -6.65 -38.09 -45.42
N ALA A 426 -6.31 -38.95 -44.46
CA ALA A 426 -5.43 -40.09 -44.66
C ALA A 426 -6.12 -41.12 -45.57
N GLU A 427 -5.61 -41.31 -46.78
CA GLU A 427 -5.88 -42.50 -47.59
C GLU A 427 -5.39 -43.75 -46.85
N ALA A 428 -6.30 -44.66 -46.55
CA ALA A 428 -6.01 -45.93 -45.91
C ALA A 428 -5.31 -46.90 -46.89
N PRO A 429 -4.21 -47.57 -46.51
CA PRO A 429 -3.67 -48.64 -47.33
C PRO A 429 -4.47 -49.94 -47.11
N ALA A 430 -4.79 -50.60 -48.22
CA ALA A 430 -5.47 -51.89 -48.26
C ALA A 430 -4.66 -53.00 -47.59
N THR A 431 -5.36 -53.84 -46.85
CA THR A 431 -4.86 -55.07 -46.24
C THR A 431 -4.77 -56.20 -47.26
N THR A 432 -3.65 -56.94 -47.23
CA THR A 432 -3.62 -58.35 -47.65
C THR A 432 -2.92 -59.18 -46.57
N PRO A 433 -3.49 -60.33 -46.17
CA PRO A 433 -2.97 -61.14 -45.08
C PRO A 433 -1.95 -62.16 -45.60
N ASN A 434 -0.88 -62.44 -44.84
CA ASN A 434 -0.29 -63.77 -44.90
C ASN A 434 0.37 -64.21 -43.59
N GLU A 435 0.30 -65.53 -43.42
CA GLU A 435 0.46 -66.40 -42.26
C GLU A 435 1.81 -66.42 -41.51
N PRO A 436 1.86 -67.10 -40.33
CA PRO A 436 2.94 -67.03 -39.37
C PRO A 436 3.97 -68.17 -39.53
N ALA A 437 5.24 -67.89 -39.19
CA ALA A 437 6.24 -68.90 -38.83
C ALA A 437 7.31 -68.21 -37.96
N ARG A 438 7.34 -68.49 -36.66
CA ARG A 438 8.15 -69.51 -35.96
C ARG A 438 9.46 -68.93 -35.41
N LEU A 439 9.60 -69.17 -34.12
CA LEU A 439 10.82 -69.22 -33.31
C LEU A 439 12.02 -69.76 -34.07
N ASP A 440 13.18 -69.12 -33.90
CA ASP A 440 14.23 -69.57 -32.97
C ASP A 440 14.99 -68.36 -32.40
#